data_AF-A0AAE8I9Z7-F1
#
_entry.id   AF-A0AAE8I9Z7-F1
#
_cell.length_a   1.000
_cell.length_b   1.000
_cell.length_c   1.000
_cell.angle_alpha   90.00
_cell.angle_beta   90.00
_cell.angle_gamma   90.00
#
_symmetry.space_group_name_H-M   'P 1'
#
loop_
_entity.id
_entity.type
_entity.pdbx_description
1 polymer ?
#
loop_
_entity_poly.entity_id
_entity_poly.type
_entity_poly.pdbx_seq_one_letter_code
_entity_poly.pdbx_strand_id
1 'polypeptide(L)'
;MSQTTVVDLNEVLINADRLLESHTKRNPQVGLLNECSREIERLSVDGLRAPSQMRLARIAFVLGDTVGAVEHLTAGVVDGGEAEAAAKANFAVEIAQSVGGRRPRDAHPLPRDVKGLFSKLTAITDPISKVASQRVQMFSLMASKRPLKALKIAIDLVNGDPDALGDASYILQRIYAGAYSEGNATEVHQLIKGVEDERSRTSLEDACFQLENDALARASRTGAEIGPDLRAVTSFVAERGVEGARALVRAKDLFLSVYPHDEEIKFKILGGFKEFVAARGSGSAAKRLVEISSQTARFWHDDAFRNEIIDCAAVACEGDDSGEANFVQGILAYLQDDMVLANKWFAASVPLSKQLALTGATSFFVDLNENDETPFLTVETDFSRVDRVANAYVCCADEKYFAKHAKAYAASARAHGQSARLHFHIAGSSPDSAYQLFQEHLSGVENVSVSWERPALAIPTYYASMRFLRIEDFLSHVADRVVLTDIDVEFRSSPDSFIERQEFDDADVGFRIYDKVRIVRQATGGRGRIYRYPRILPWSIVNAACLVIKSTDAGRQVAMRVATDMRRHLGRALAERESAWWIDQNSLFMTMKSVASTGEAKVVSLEDIGIPFGSFDYSTVSSLPGRHPAIPAIASI
;
A
#
# COMPACT_ATOMS: atom_id res chain seq x y z
N MET A 1 -16.37 -55.92 1.50
CA MET A 1 -17.02 -55.39 0.29
C MET A 1 -17.22 -53.90 0.51
N SER A 2 -16.35 -53.06 -0.05
CA SER A 2 -16.51 -51.60 0.00
C SER A 2 -17.64 -51.19 -0.94
N GLN A 3 -18.69 -50.54 -0.43
CA GLN A 3 -19.69 -49.90 -1.26
C GLN A 3 -19.01 -48.83 -2.11
N THR A 4 -18.94 -49.04 -3.43
CA THR A 4 -18.49 -48.01 -4.36
C THR A 4 -19.62 -46.98 -4.45
N THR A 5 -19.47 -45.86 -3.76
CA THR A 5 -20.41 -44.73 -3.87
C THR A 5 -20.38 -44.24 -5.32
N VAL A 6 -21.51 -44.36 -6.01
CA VAL A 6 -21.67 -43.79 -7.36
C VAL A 6 -21.80 -42.29 -7.18
N VAL A 7 -20.75 -41.55 -7.51
CA VAL A 7 -20.74 -40.08 -7.47
C VAL A 7 -21.51 -39.56 -8.70
N ASP A 8 -22.54 -38.75 -8.46
CA ASP A 8 -23.33 -38.11 -9.51
C ASP A 8 -22.57 -36.90 -10.09
N LEU A 9 -22.47 -36.81 -11.42
CA LEU A 9 -21.86 -35.66 -12.10
C LEU A 9 -22.51 -34.34 -11.67
N ASN A 10 -23.83 -34.30 -11.46
CA ASN A 10 -24.50 -33.06 -11.03
C ASN A 10 -24.00 -32.58 -9.66
N GLU A 11 -23.73 -33.49 -8.73
CA GLU A 11 -23.20 -33.18 -7.41
C GLU A 11 -21.78 -32.57 -7.51
N VAL A 12 -20.94 -33.16 -8.38
CA VAL A 12 -19.59 -32.64 -8.65
C VAL A 12 -19.65 -31.25 -9.25
N LEU A 13 -20.58 -30.98 -10.18
CA LEU A 13 -20.74 -29.67 -10.81
C LEU A 13 -21.23 -28.60 -9.81
N ILE A 14 -22.16 -28.94 -8.90
CA ILE A 14 -22.60 -28.05 -7.82
C ILE A 14 -21.43 -27.75 -6.87
N ASN A 15 -20.65 -28.77 -6.53
CA ASN A 15 -19.47 -28.58 -5.68
C ASN A 15 -18.42 -27.70 -6.37
N ALA A 16 -18.23 -27.83 -7.69
CA ALA A 16 -17.36 -26.96 -8.47
C ALA A 16 -17.75 -25.48 -8.35
N ASP A 17 -19.04 -25.16 -8.53
CA ASP A 17 -19.55 -23.80 -8.44
C ASP A 17 -19.33 -23.21 -7.03
N ARG A 18 -19.61 -23.99 -5.98
CA ARG A 18 -19.31 -23.60 -4.58
C ARG A 18 -17.82 -23.35 -4.34
N LEU A 19 -16.96 -24.21 -4.87
CA LEU A 19 -15.51 -24.07 -4.73
C LEU A 19 -15.00 -22.84 -5.47
N LEU A 20 -15.49 -22.57 -6.68
CA LEU A 20 -15.18 -21.37 -7.45
C LEU A 20 -15.60 -20.09 -6.70
N GLU A 21 -16.79 -20.05 -6.10
CA GLU A 21 -17.27 -18.91 -5.30
C GLU A 21 -16.42 -18.69 -4.03
N SER A 22 -15.99 -19.77 -3.39
CA SER A 22 -15.17 -19.70 -2.17
C SER A 22 -13.69 -19.46 -2.44
N HIS A 23 -13.22 -19.67 -3.68
CA HIS A 23 -11.83 -19.49 -4.07
C HIS A 23 -11.49 -18.00 -4.12
N THR A 24 -10.60 -17.57 -3.24
CA THR A 24 -10.09 -16.20 -3.24
C THR A 24 -8.57 -16.20 -3.04
N LYS A 25 -7.91 -15.08 -3.32
CA LYS A 25 -6.47 -14.91 -2.99
C LYS A 25 -6.14 -15.18 -1.52
N ARG A 26 -7.12 -15.04 -0.61
CA ARG A 26 -6.97 -15.27 0.84
C ARG A 26 -7.42 -16.66 1.29
N ASN A 27 -8.14 -17.39 0.45
CA ASN A 27 -8.63 -18.74 0.71
C ASN A 27 -8.50 -19.59 -0.57
N PRO A 28 -7.28 -19.98 -0.95
CA PRO A 28 -7.05 -20.69 -2.20
C PRO A 28 -7.55 -22.14 -2.11
N GLN A 29 -8.53 -22.49 -2.93
CA GLN A 29 -9.10 -23.84 -3.03
C GLN A 29 -8.39 -24.73 -4.08
N VAL A 30 -7.08 -24.54 -4.27
CA VAL A 30 -6.35 -25.10 -5.42
C VAL A 30 -6.43 -26.63 -5.50
N GLY A 31 -6.21 -27.33 -4.37
CA GLY A 31 -6.28 -28.79 -4.32
C GLY A 31 -7.67 -29.34 -4.67
N LEU A 32 -8.71 -28.77 -4.05
CA LEU A 32 -10.10 -29.18 -4.23
C LEU A 32 -10.62 -28.88 -5.65
N LEU A 33 -10.21 -27.76 -6.25
CA LEU A 33 -10.54 -27.44 -7.63
C LEU A 33 -9.87 -28.39 -8.62
N ASN A 34 -8.60 -28.77 -8.39
CA ASN A 34 -7.90 -29.78 -9.21
C ASN A 34 -8.55 -31.17 -9.11
N GLU A 35 -8.99 -31.57 -7.92
CA GLU A 35 -9.74 -32.81 -7.72
C GLU A 35 -11.08 -32.77 -8.46
N CYS A 36 -11.82 -31.69 -8.30
CA CYS A 36 -13.10 -31.49 -8.97
C CYS A 36 -12.96 -31.51 -10.49
N SER A 37 -11.94 -30.86 -11.05
CA SER A 37 -11.63 -30.87 -12.49
C SER A 37 -11.45 -32.30 -13.02
N ARG A 38 -10.59 -33.09 -12.37
CA ARG A 38 -10.33 -34.49 -12.75
C ARG A 38 -11.59 -35.36 -12.66
N GLU A 39 -12.45 -35.07 -11.69
CA GLU A 39 -13.68 -35.83 -11.49
C GLU A 39 -14.74 -35.51 -12.55
N ILE A 40 -14.88 -34.25 -12.95
CA ILE A 40 -15.74 -33.84 -14.08
C ILE A 40 -15.28 -34.53 -15.37
N GLU A 41 -13.97 -34.52 -15.65
CA GLU A 41 -13.40 -35.19 -16.83
C GLU A 41 -13.66 -36.70 -16.82
N ARG A 42 -13.45 -37.36 -15.66
CA ARG A 42 -13.66 -38.81 -15.48
C ARG A 42 -15.12 -39.23 -15.69
N LEU A 43 -16.07 -38.45 -15.19
CA LEU A 43 -17.49 -38.79 -15.23
C LEU A 43 -18.17 -38.49 -16.57
N SER A 44 -17.49 -37.80 -17.49
CA SER A 44 -18.06 -37.36 -18.78
C SER A 44 -17.77 -38.34 -19.92
N VAL A 45 -18.21 -39.59 -19.75
CA VAL A 45 -17.83 -40.77 -20.56
C VAL A 45 -18.24 -40.70 -22.04
N ASP A 46 -19.26 -39.92 -22.41
CA ASP A 46 -19.78 -39.80 -23.79
C ASP A 46 -19.43 -38.47 -24.49
N GLY A 47 -18.35 -37.82 -24.02
CA GLY A 47 -18.00 -36.46 -24.43
C GLY A 47 -18.59 -35.42 -23.49
N LEU A 48 -17.81 -34.38 -23.22
CA LEU A 48 -18.19 -33.32 -22.31
C LEU A 48 -19.29 -32.46 -22.91
N ARG A 49 -20.47 -32.46 -22.28
CA ARG A 49 -21.53 -31.50 -22.58
C ARG A 49 -21.08 -30.07 -22.26
N ALA A 50 -21.67 -29.10 -22.94
CA ALA A 50 -21.29 -27.70 -22.83
C ALA A 50 -21.29 -27.13 -21.38
N PRO A 51 -22.21 -27.51 -20.46
CA PRO A 51 -22.17 -27.06 -19.06
C PRO A 51 -20.97 -27.58 -18.26
N SER A 52 -20.46 -28.76 -18.60
CA SER A 52 -19.25 -29.33 -17.98
C SER A 52 -18.00 -28.65 -18.52
N GLN A 53 -17.94 -28.38 -19.83
CA GLN A 53 -16.85 -27.61 -20.43
C GLN A 53 -16.74 -26.19 -19.87
N MET A 54 -17.87 -25.52 -19.67
CA MET A 54 -17.88 -24.17 -19.10
C MET A 54 -17.28 -24.15 -17.68
N ARG A 55 -17.59 -25.14 -16.84
CA ARG A 55 -17.04 -25.24 -15.48
C ARG A 55 -15.56 -25.61 -15.49
N LEU A 56 -15.14 -26.56 -16.33
CA LEU A 56 -13.72 -26.86 -16.54
C LEU A 56 -12.94 -25.62 -16.98
N ALA A 57 -13.50 -24.82 -17.89
CA ALA A 57 -12.89 -23.58 -18.32
C ALA A 57 -12.72 -22.57 -17.16
N ARG A 58 -13.74 -22.41 -16.31
CA ARG A 58 -13.67 -21.53 -15.12
C ARG A 58 -12.65 -22.02 -14.10
N ILE A 59 -12.61 -23.33 -13.84
CA ILE A 59 -11.62 -23.95 -12.93
C ILE A 59 -10.20 -23.71 -13.47
N ALA A 60 -9.95 -24.06 -14.73
CA ALA A 60 -8.63 -23.87 -15.36
C ALA A 60 -8.19 -22.40 -15.28
N PHE A 61 -9.08 -21.46 -15.57
CA PHE A 61 -8.78 -20.03 -15.52
C PHE A 61 -8.42 -19.54 -14.11
N VAL A 62 -9.19 -19.91 -13.09
CA VAL A 62 -8.94 -19.56 -11.67
C VAL A 62 -7.63 -20.16 -11.18
N LEU A 63 -7.28 -21.36 -11.65
CA LEU A 63 -6.00 -22.03 -11.36
C LEU A 63 -4.82 -21.44 -12.15
N GLY A 64 -5.08 -20.49 -13.06
CA GLY A 64 -4.07 -19.82 -13.87
C GLY A 64 -3.70 -20.50 -15.17
N ASP A 65 -4.38 -21.59 -15.53
CA ASP A 65 -4.27 -22.22 -16.84
C ASP A 65 -5.22 -21.55 -17.84
N THR A 66 -4.78 -20.39 -18.34
CA THR A 66 -5.54 -19.63 -19.33
C THR A 66 -5.67 -20.36 -20.66
N VAL A 67 -4.70 -21.17 -21.06
CA VAL A 67 -4.74 -21.89 -22.34
C VAL A 67 -5.74 -23.03 -22.26
N GLY A 68 -5.67 -23.85 -21.21
CA GLY A 68 -6.65 -24.91 -20.94
C GLY A 68 -8.07 -24.36 -20.83
N ALA A 69 -8.26 -23.21 -20.19
CA ALA A 69 -9.56 -22.55 -20.12
C ALA A 69 -10.18 -22.26 -21.50
N VAL A 70 -9.38 -21.76 -22.43
CA VAL A 70 -9.85 -21.47 -23.80
C VAL A 70 -10.05 -22.75 -24.62
N GLU A 71 -9.26 -23.79 -24.36
CA GLU A 71 -9.44 -25.10 -25.01
C GLU A 71 -10.77 -25.74 -24.59
N HIS A 72 -11.11 -25.72 -23.29
CA HIS A 72 -12.41 -26.17 -22.81
C HIS A 72 -13.57 -25.36 -23.40
N LEU A 73 -13.44 -24.03 -23.49
CA LEU A 73 -14.45 -23.19 -24.13
C LEU A 73 -14.67 -23.55 -25.61
N THR A 74 -13.60 -23.88 -26.34
CA THR A 74 -13.63 -24.22 -27.77
C THR A 74 -14.20 -25.63 -28.00
N ALA A 75 -13.94 -26.56 -27.07
CA ALA A 75 -14.32 -27.97 -27.21
C ALA A 75 -15.82 -28.26 -27.01
N GLY A 76 -16.58 -27.33 -26.40
CA GLY A 76 -18.01 -27.53 -26.18
C GLY A 76 -18.84 -27.32 -27.44
N VAL A 77 -19.50 -28.37 -27.93
CA VAL A 77 -20.46 -28.33 -29.05
C VAL A 77 -21.52 -27.24 -28.80
N VAL A 78 -21.86 -26.46 -29.83
CA VAL A 78 -22.89 -25.40 -29.80
C VAL A 78 -24.30 -26.02 -29.89
N ASP A 79 -24.57 -27.05 -29.09
CA ASP A 79 -25.92 -27.62 -28.92
C ASP A 79 -26.66 -26.97 -27.73
N GLY A 80 -26.01 -26.01 -27.06
CA GLY A 80 -26.61 -25.18 -26.02
C GLY A 80 -27.51 -24.09 -26.61
N GLY A 81 -28.63 -23.80 -25.95
CA GLY A 81 -29.48 -22.67 -26.32
C GLY A 81 -28.78 -21.32 -26.22
N GLU A 82 -29.44 -20.25 -26.67
CA GLU A 82 -28.88 -18.88 -26.74
C GLU A 82 -28.24 -18.41 -25.43
N ALA A 83 -28.81 -18.77 -24.27
CA ALA A 83 -28.28 -18.40 -22.95
C ALA A 83 -26.87 -18.99 -22.69
N GLU A 84 -26.60 -20.21 -23.15
CA GLU A 84 -25.30 -20.85 -22.96
C GLU A 84 -24.26 -20.27 -23.92
N ALA A 85 -24.65 -19.98 -25.16
CA ALA A 85 -23.80 -19.26 -26.10
C ALA A 85 -23.41 -17.88 -25.53
N ALA A 86 -24.38 -17.13 -25.00
CA ALA A 86 -24.12 -15.84 -24.35
C ALA A 86 -23.17 -15.98 -23.13
N ALA A 87 -23.35 -17.01 -22.29
CA ALA A 87 -22.46 -17.27 -21.17
C ALA A 87 -21.02 -17.56 -21.62
N LYS A 88 -20.84 -18.39 -22.65
CA LYS A 88 -19.51 -18.66 -23.25
C LYS A 88 -18.86 -17.39 -23.79
N ALA A 89 -19.62 -16.56 -24.52
CA ALA A 89 -19.10 -15.31 -25.07
C ALA A 89 -18.68 -14.33 -23.97
N ASN A 90 -19.48 -14.19 -22.90
CA ASN A 90 -19.16 -13.34 -21.76
C ASN A 90 -17.90 -13.83 -21.03
N PHE A 91 -17.74 -15.14 -20.83
CA PHE A 91 -16.55 -15.67 -20.19
C PHE A 91 -15.30 -15.58 -21.07
N ALA A 92 -15.44 -15.70 -22.39
CA ALA A 92 -14.35 -15.41 -23.32
C ALA A 92 -13.89 -13.94 -23.22
N VAL A 93 -14.82 -12.99 -23.05
CA VAL A 93 -14.49 -11.58 -22.77
C VAL A 93 -13.79 -11.41 -21.42
N GLU A 94 -14.21 -12.12 -20.38
CA GLU A 94 -13.55 -12.08 -19.07
C GLU A 94 -12.09 -12.57 -19.14
N ILE A 95 -11.85 -13.68 -19.86
CA ILE A 95 -10.49 -14.18 -20.12
C ILE A 95 -9.68 -13.14 -20.90
N ALA A 96 -10.26 -12.57 -21.97
CA ALA A 96 -9.63 -11.53 -22.78
C ALA A 96 -9.24 -10.31 -21.93
N GLN A 97 -10.15 -9.84 -21.06
CA GLN A 97 -9.93 -8.72 -20.14
C GLN A 97 -8.80 -9.02 -19.16
N SER A 98 -8.79 -10.22 -18.56
CA SER A 98 -7.73 -10.64 -17.63
C SER A 98 -6.37 -10.75 -18.29
N VAL A 99 -6.29 -11.15 -19.56
CA VAL A 99 -5.02 -11.28 -20.29
C VAL A 99 -4.55 -9.93 -20.85
N GLY A 100 -5.44 -9.18 -21.50
CA GLY A 100 -5.14 -7.89 -22.13
C GLY A 100 -5.04 -6.73 -21.14
N GLY A 101 -5.71 -6.85 -19.99
CA GLY A 101 -5.77 -5.82 -18.95
C GLY A 101 -4.70 -5.92 -17.86
N ARG A 102 -3.77 -6.88 -17.95
CA ARG A 102 -2.82 -7.15 -16.86
C ARG A 102 -2.00 -5.94 -16.46
N ARG A 103 -1.82 -5.80 -15.14
CA ARG A 103 -0.64 -5.13 -14.60
C ARG A 103 0.49 -6.16 -14.59
N PRO A 104 1.77 -5.76 -14.78
CA PRO A 104 2.91 -6.69 -14.78
C PRO A 104 3.09 -7.57 -13.53
N ARG A 105 2.27 -7.36 -12.48
CA ARG A 105 2.36 -8.02 -11.16
C ARG A 105 1.26 -9.06 -10.89
N ASP A 106 0.39 -9.36 -11.87
CA ASP A 106 -0.66 -10.36 -11.69
C ASP A 106 -0.10 -11.79 -11.71
N ALA A 107 -0.62 -12.66 -10.84
CA ALA A 107 0.01 -13.94 -10.44
C ALA A 107 0.01 -15.05 -11.50
N HIS A 108 -0.69 -14.87 -12.61
CA HIS A 108 -0.75 -15.87 -13.66
C HIS A 108 0.35 -15.57 -14.69
N PRO A 109 1.13 -16.56 -15.16
CA PRO A 109 2.04 -16.36 -16.28
C PRO A 109 1.25 -15.98 -17.53
N LEU A 110 1.85 -15.19 -18.42
CA LEU A 110 1.27 -14.95 -19.75
C LEU A 110 1.47 -16.22 -20.60
N PRO A 111 0.46 -16.64 -21.39
CA PRO A 111 0.64 -17.69 -22.38
C PRO A 111 1.78 -17.32 -23.35
N ARG A 112 2.55 -18.32 -23.78
CA ARG A 112 3.61 -18.10 -24.78
C ARG A 112 3.05 -17.57 -26.11
N ASP A 113 1.87 -18.05 -26.51
CA ASP A 113 1.17 -17.62 -27.71
C ASP A 113 -0.08 -16.78 -27.38
N VAL A 114 0.15 -15.53 -27.00
CA VAL A 114 -0.94 -14.58 -26.72
C VAL A 114 -1.78 -14.32 -27.97
N LYS A 115 -1.17 -14.29 -29.16
CA LYS A 115 -1.89 -14.01 -30.41
C LYS A 115 -2.86 -15.15 -30.75
N GLY A 116 -2.39 -16.39 -30.72
CA GLY A 116 -3.23 -17.57 -30.94
C GLY A 116 -4.36 -17.69 -29.92
N LEU A 117 -4.12 -17.34 -28.65
CA LEU A 117 -5.16 -17.27 -27.63
C LEU A 117 -6.29 -16.31 -28.03
N PHE A 118 -5.97 -15.06 -28.39
CA PHE A 118 -6.98 -14.08 -28.80
C PHE A 118 -7.71 -14.50 -30.08
N SER A 119 -7.03 -15.14 -31.03
CA SER A 119 -7.69 -15.70 -32.22
C SER A 119 -8.73 -16.77 -31.86
N LYS A 120 -8.44 -17.66 -30.90
CA LYS A 120 -9.41 -18.64 -30.39
C LYS A 120 -10.59 -17.95 -29.69
N LEU A 121 -10.34 -16.96 -28.84
CA LEU A 121 -11.38 -16.19 -28.15
C LEU A 121 -12.30 -15.45 -29.13
N THR A 122 -11.74 -14.86 -30.19
CA THR A 122 -12.51 -14.22 -31.26
C THR A 122 -13.36 -15.24 -32.02
N ALA A 123 -12.82 -16.42 -32.34
CA ALA A 123 -13.60 -17.48 -32.98
C ALA A 123 -14.78 -17.98 -32.13
N ILE A 124 -14.67 -17.90 -30.79
CA ILE A 124 -15.76 -18.21 -29.86
C ILE A 124 -16.84 -17.12 -29.90
N THR A 125 -16.45 -15.84 -29.90
CA THR A 125 -17.38 -14.71 -29.73
C THR A 125 -18.00 -14.22 -31.03
N ASP A 126 -17.27 -14.25 -32.15
CA ASP A 126 -17.71 -13.79 -33.48
C ASP A 126 -19.10 -14.29 -33.91
N PRO A 127 -19.39 -15.61 -33.85
CA PRO A 127 -20.69 -16.12 -34.27
C PRO A 127 -21.82 -15.82 -33.27
N ILE A 128 -21.50 -15.44 -32.03
CA ILE A 128 -22.46 -15.29 -30.93
C ILE A 128 -22.87 -13.83 -30.75
N SER A 129 -21.89 -12.92 -30.68
CA SER A 129 -22.13 -11.52 -30.36
C SER A 129 -21.03 -10.63 -30.92
N LYS A 130 -21.42 -9.71 -31.81
CA LYS A 130 -20.54 -8.67 -32.36
C LYS A 130 -19.90 -7.84 -31.24
N VAL A 131 -20.67 -7.50 -30.20
CA VAL A 131 -20.18 -6.74 -29.04
C VAL A 131 -19.10 -7.52 -28.28
N ALA A 132 -19.34 -8.81 -28.02
CA ALA A 132 -18.36 -9.66 -27.35
C ALA A 132 -17.06 -9.80 -28.18
N SER A 133 -17.19 -9.98 -29.49
CA SER A 133 -16.05 -10.02 -30.42
C SER A 133 -15.24 -8.73 -30.40
N GLN A 134 -15.90 -7.57 -30.49
CA GLN A 134 -15.25 -6.26 -30.42
C GLN A 134 -14.52 -6.08 -29.07
N ARG A 135 -15.11 -6.51 -27.95
CA ARG A 135 -14.42 -6.50 -26.65
C ARG A 135 -13.18 -7.40 -26.62
N VAL A 136 -13.25 -8.62 -27.19
CA VAL A 136 -12.06 -9.49 -27.31
C VAL A 136 -10.98 -8.83 -28.17
N GLN A 137 -11.35 -8.23 -29.30
CA GLN A 137 -10.41 -7.52 -30.18
C GLN A 137 -9.76 -6.31 -29.49
N MET A 138 -10.56 -5.55 -28.74
CA MET A 138 -10.11 -4.42 -27.93
C MET A 138 -9.04 -4.87 -26.92
N PHE A 139 -9.27 -5.94 -26.15
CA PHE A 139 -8.27 -6.45 -25.21
C PHE A 139 -7.06 -7.11 -25.91
N SER A 140 -7.22 -7.67 -27.10
CA SER A 140 -6.09 -8.14 -27.92
C SER A 140 -5.15 -6.99 -28.30
N LEU A 141 -5.71 -5.82 -28.65
CA LEU A 141 -4.93 -4.61 -28.94
C LEU A 141 -4.22 -4.09 -27.68
N MET A 142 -4.86 -4.17 -26.52
CA MET A 142 -4.24 -3.85 -25.23
C MET A 142 -3.04 -4.75 -24.92
N ALA A 143 -3.19 -6.07 -25.09
CA ALA A 143 -2.10 -7.03 -24.94
C ALA A 143 -0.93 -6.75 -25.89
N SER A 144 -1.25 -6.24 -27.09
CA SER A 144 -0.28 -5.87 -28.12
C SER A 144 0.28 -4.45 -27.97
N LYS A 145 0.03 -3.77 -26.84
CA LYS A 145 0.47 -2.38 -26.55
C LYS A 145 -0.01 -1.35 -27.57
N ARG A 146 -1.26 -1.48 -28.06
CA ARG A 146 -1.90 -0.53 -28.99
C ARG A 146 -3.16 0.10 -28.37
N PRO A 147 -3.04 0.81 -27.24
CA PRO A 147 -4.20 1.24 -26.48
C PRO A 147 -5.06 2.30 -27.18
N LEU A 148 -4.51 3.15 -28.04
CA LEU A 148 -5.30 4.11 -28.83
C LEU A 148 -6.26 3.43 -29.81
N LYS A 149 -5.81 2.35 -30.45
CA LYS A 149 -6.66 1.54 -31.34
C LYS A 149 -7.71 0.77 -30.55
N ALA A 150 -7.38 0.32 -29.34
CA ALA A 150 -8.37 -0.26 -28.43
C ALA A 150 -9.42 0.77 -28.01
N LEU A 151 -9.00 2.00 -27.70
CA LEU A 151 -9.90 3.10 -27.34
C LEU A 151 -10.89 3.39 -28.48
N LYS A 152 -10.42 3.43 -29.73
CA LYS A 152 -11.32 3.59 -30.88
C LYS A 152 -12.44 2.54 -30.90
N ILE A 153 -12.12 1.26 -30.69
CA ILE A 153 -13.13 0.20 -30.60
C ILE A 153 -14.07 0.41 -29.41
N ALA A 154 -13.52 0.84 -28.26
CA ALA A 154 -14.33 1.11 -27.08
C ALA A 154 -15.31 2.29 -27.29
N ILE A 155 -14.91 3.32 -28.03
CA ILE A 155 -15.79 4.44 -28.42
C ILE A 155 -16.90 3.95 -29.37
N ASP A 156 -16.55 3.14 -30.37
CA ASP A 156 -17.55 2.52 -31.26
C ASP A 156 -18.56 1.66 -30.46
N LEU A 157 -18.09 0.96 -29.42
CA LEU A 157 -18.95 0.21 -28.49
C LEU A 157 -19.85 1.14 -27.67
N VAL A 158 -19.33 2.23 -27.11
CA VAL A 158 -20.12 3.22 -26.34
C VAL A 158 -21.22 3.85 -27.17
N ASN A 159 -20.96 4.15 -28.45
CA ASN A 159 -21.98 4.68 -29.36
C ASN A 159 -23.10 3.68 -29.65
N GLY A 160 -22.80 2.36 -29.62
CA GLY A 160 -23.81 1.32 -29.76
C GLY A 160 -24.51 0.94 -28.45
N ASP A 161 -23.81 1.07 -27.33
CA ASP A 161 -24.24 0.68 -25.98
C ASP A 161 -23.54 1.55 -24.91
N PRO A 162 -24.23 2.54 -24.32
CA PRO A 162 -23.67 3.39 -23.27
C PRO A 162 -23.12 2.63 -22.05
N ASP A 163 -23.57 1.39 -21.80
CA ASP A 163 -23.05 0.58 -20.69
C ASP A 163 -21.59 0.14 -20.92
N ALA A 164 -21.06 0.28 -22.15
CA ALA A 164 -19.66 0.08 -22.48
C ALA A 164 -18.73 1.23 -22.01
N LEU A 165 -19.26 2.28 -21.38
CA LEU A 165 -18.47 3.42 -20.86
C LEU A 165 -17.32 2.99 -19.93
N GLY A 166 -17.53 1.91 -19.18
CA GLY A 166 -16.51 1.32 -18.31
C GLY A 166 -15.27 0.84 -19.05
N ASP A 167 -15.44 0.26 -20.25
CA ASP A 167 -14.34 -0.25 -21.08
C ASP A 167 -13.48 0.89 -21.62
N ALA A 168 -14.11 1.95 -22.14
CA ALA A 168 -13.42 3.13 -22.63
C ALA A 168 -12.64 3.83 -21.49
N SER A 169 -13.28 4.00 -20.33
CA SER A 169 -12.64 4.58 -19.14
C SER A 169 -11.43 3.76 -18.67
N TYR A 170 -11.54 2.42 -18.69
CA TYR A 170 -10.43 1.53 -18.36
C TYR A 170 -9.25 1.70 -19.33
N ILE A 171 -9.50 1.83 -20.64
CA ILE A 171 -8.44 2.04 -21.62
C ILE A 171 -7.78 3.41 -21.46
N LEU A 172 -8.55 4.47 -21.18
CA LEU A 172 -8.00 5.79 -20.87
C LEU A 172 -7.01 5.72 -19.70
N GLN A 173 -7.39 5.03 -18.62
CA GLN A 173 -6.48 4.83 -17.47
C GLN A 173 -5.17 4.16 -17.88
N ARG A 174 -5.22 3.22 -18.84
CA ARG A 174 -4.02 2.51 -19.34
C ARG A 174 -3.16 3.36 -20.26
N ILE A 175 -3.76 4.22 -21.09
CA ILE A 175 -3.04 5.19 -21.91
C ILE A 175 -2.24 6.12 -21.01
N TYR A 176 -2.91 6.75 -20.04
CA TYR A 176 -2.29 7.76 -19.18
C TYR A 176 -1.44 7.20 -18.05
N ALA A 177 -1.57 5.92 -17.68
CA ALA A 177 -0.65 5.27 -16.74
C ALA A 177 0.80 5.15 -17.27
N GLY A 178 1.00 5.31 -18.59
CA GLY A 178 2.31 5.35 -19.22
C GLY A 178 3.01 6.72 -19.08
N ALA A 179 4.09 6.90 -19.85
CA ALA A 179 4.70 8.21 -20.02
C ALA A 179 3.75 9.13 -20.80
N TYR A 180 3.61 10.37 -20.35
CA TYR A 180 2.79 11.36 -21.03
C TYR A 180 3.31 11.63 -22.46
N SER A 181 2.39 11.77 -23.41
CA SER A 181 2.67 12.10 -24.81
C SER A 181 1.57 12.99 -25.35
N GLU A 182 1.94 14.18 -25.80
CA GLU A 182 1.02 15.18 -26.37
C GLU A 182 0.30 14.65 -27.62
N GLY A 183 0.99 13.85 -28.45
CA GLY A 183 0.38 13.19 -29.61
C GLY A 183 -0.72 12.21 -29.22
N ASN A 184 -0.47 11.38 -28.21
CA ASN A 184 -1.50 10.47 -27.68
C ASN A 184 -2.68 11.26 -27.07
N ALA A 185 -2.40 12.32 -26.30
CA ALA A 185 -3.45 13.15 -25.72
C ALA A 185 -4.34 13.77 -26.80
N THR A 186 -3.73 14.34 -27.85
CA THR A 186 -4.47 14.90 -29.00
C THR A 186 -5.36 13.86 -29.67
N GLU A 187 -4.85 12.65 -29.91
CA GLU A 187 -5.63 11.56 -30.53
C GLU A 187 -6.77 11.10 -29.61
N VAL A 188 -6.55 11.01 -28.30
CA VAL A 188 -7.60 10.70 -27.31
C VAL A 188 -8.72 11.74 -27.35
N HIS A 189 -8.39 13.03 -27.30
CA HIS A 189 -9.39 14.11 -27.37
C HIS A 189 -10.19 14.06 -28.68
N GLN A 190 -9.55 13.72 -29.81
CA GLN A 190 -10.26 13.53 -31.09
C GLN A 190 -11.20 12.34 -31.06
N LEU A 191 -10.80 11.22 -30.46
CA LEU A 191 -11.65 10.02 -30.33
C LEU A 191 -12.87 10.29 -29.43
N ILE A 192 -12.68 10.96 -28.28
CA ILE A 192 -13.78 11.28 -27.35
C ILE A 192 -14.82 12.22 -27.98
N LYS A 193 -14.40 13.17 -28.83
CA LYS A 193 -15.33 14.01 -29.60
C LYS A 193 -16.27 13.23 -30.52
N GLY A 194 -15.89 12.01 -30.89
CA GLY A 194 -16.71 11.10 -31.70
C GLY A 194 -17.78 10.31 -30.91
N VAL A 195 -17.89 10.51 -29.60
CA VAL A 195 -18.96 9.91 -28.78
C VAL A 195 -20.27 10.66 -29.02
N GLU A 196 -21.31 9.93 -29.42
CA GLU A 196 -22.61 10.48 -29.80
C GLU A 196 -23.49 10.82 -28.58
N ASP A 197 -23.47 9.97 -27.55
CA ASP A 197 -24.20 10.20 -26.31
C ASP A 197 -23.51 11.27 -25.45
N GLU A 198 -24.20 12.39 -25.20
CA GLU A 198 -23.63 13.55 -24.52
C GLU A 198 -23.17 13.24 -23.08
N ARG A 199 -23.91 12.37 -22.38
CA ARG A 199 -23.58 12.00 -21.00
C ARG A 199 -22.30 11.16 -20.96
N SER A 200 -22.18 10.18 -21.85
CA SER A 200 -20.99 9.34 -21.98
C SER A 200 -19.79 10.15 -22.45
N ARG A 201 -19.98 11.07 -23.40
CA ARG A 201 -18.96 12.01 -23.85
C ARG A 201 -18.43 12.85 -22.69
N THR A 202 -19.31 13.54 -21.98
CA THR A 202 -18.94 14.36 -20.81
C THR A 202 -18.18 13.53 -19.76
N SER A 203 -18.64 12.31 -19.48
CA SER A 203 -17.98 11.42 -18.51
C SER A 203 -16.57 11.03 -18.95
N LEU A 204 -16.35 10.78 -20.25
CA LEU A 204 -15.04 10.47 -20.81
C LEU A 204 -14.13 11.70 -20.87
N GLU A 205 -14.67 12.88 -21.19
CA GLU A 205 -13.92 14.14 -21.14
C GLU A 205 -13.41 14.43 -19.73
N ASP A 206 -14.26 14.28 -18.71
CA ASP A 206 -13.87 14.49 -17.32
C ASP A 206 -12.81 13.48 -16.86
N ALA A 207 -12.99 12.20 -17.21
CA ALA A 207 -12.00 11.17 -16.93
C ALA A 207 -10.67 11.42 -17.66
N CYS A 208 -10.72 11.83 -18.93
CA CYS A 208 -9.56 12.18 -19.73
C CYS A 208 -8.82 13.36 -19.10
N PHE A 209 -9.52 14.44 -18.76
CA PHE A 209 -8.94 15.62 -18.13
C PHE A 209 -8.26 15.27 -16.80
N GLN A 210 -8.90 14.48 -15.95
CA GLN A 210 -8.31 14.01 -14.69
C GLN A 210 -7.02 13.20 -14.93
N LEU A 211 -7.08 12.20 -15.82
CA LEU A 211 -5.97 11.27 -16.07
C LEU A 211 -4.79 11.94 -16.77
N GLU A 212 -5.08 12.89 -17.67
CA GLU A 212 -4.10 13.72 -18.36
C GLU A 212 -3.33 14.59 -17.38
N ASN A 213 -4.02 15.31 -16.49
CA ASN A 213 -3.37 16.14 -15.47
C ASN A 213 -2.54 15.30 -14.49
N ASP A 214 -3.02 14.11 -14.11
CA ASP A 214 -2.25 13.17 -13.28
C ASP A 214 -0.98 12.67 -14.01
N ALA A 215 -1.06 12.41 -15.31
CA ALA A 215 0.09 12.03 -16.14
C ALA A 215 1.09 13.18 -16.36
N LEU A 216 0.60 14.41 -16.59
CA LEU A 216 1.41 15.62 -16.67
C LEU A 216 2.16 15.86 -15.35
N ALA A 217 1.47 15.76 -14.22
CA ALA A 217 2.08 15.89 -12.89
C ALA A 217 3.14 14.80 -12.64
N ARG A 218 2.93 13.56 -13.11
CA ARG A 218 4.00 12.53 -13.07
C ARG A 218 5.19 12.89 -13.95
N ALA A 219 4.94 13.39 -15.16
CA ALA A 219 5.99 13.74 -16.11
C ALA A 219 6.84 14.93 -15.65
N SER A 220 6.26 15.87 -14.90
CA SER A 220 6.99 17.02 -14.33
C SER A 220 8.10 16.58 -13.37
N ARG A 221 7.92 15.43 -12.69
CA ARG A 221 8.85 14.94 -11.66
C ARG A 221 10.27 14.82 -12.19
N THR A 222 10.45 14.43 -13.45
CA THR A 222 11.76 14.24 -14.09
C THR A 222 12.46 15.54 -14.52
N GLY A 223 11.90 16.71 -14.20
CA GLY A 223 12.52 18.02 -14.48
C GLY A 223 12.10 18.64 -15.82
N ALA A 224 10.93 18.29 -16.33
CA ALA A 224 10.36 18.99 -17.47
C ALA A 224 9.64 20.27 -17.00
N GLU A 225 9.67 21.34 -17.81
CA GLU A 225 8.74 22.49 -17.71
C GLU A 225 7.27 22.10 -17.99
N ILE A 226 7.03 20.80 -18.22
CA ILE A 226 5.74 20.20 -18.50
C ILE A 226 5.03 19.95 -17.16
N GLY A 227 3.83 20.51 -17.02
CA GLY A 227 2.94 20.26 -15.90
C GLY A 227 1.49 20.61 -16.24
N PRO A 228 0.55 20.29 -15.34
CA PRO A 228 -0.83 20.78 -15.41
C PRO A 228 -0.91 22.30 -15.63
N ASP A 229 -1.79 22.75 -16.52
CA ASP A 229 -1.99 24.18 -16.78
C ASP A 229 -3.03 24.78 -15.81
N LEU A 230 -2.65 25.86 -15.11
CA LEU A 230 -3.50 26.49 -14.09
C LEU A 230 -4.80 27.05 -14.70
N ARG A 231 -4.75 27.63 -15.90
CA ARG A 231 -5.94 28.20 -16.55
C ARG A 231 -6.90 27.09 -16.94
N ALA A 232 -6.41 26.03 -17.55
CA ALA A 232 -7.21 24.86 -17.93
C ALA A 232 -7.89 24.23 -16.70
N VAL A 233 -7.16 23.99 -15.60
CA VAL A 233 -7.76 23.44 -14.37
C VAL A 233 -8.79 24.41 -13.79
N THR A 234 -8.50 25.72 -13.77
CA THR A 234 -9.44 26.72 -13.25
C THR A 234 -10.73 26.74 -14.08
N SER A 235 -10.62 26.74 -15.42
CA SER A 235 -11.78 26.69 -16.33
C SER A 235 -12.58 25.40 -16.13
N PHE A 236 -11.90 24.25 -16.05
CA PHE A 236 -12.57 22.96 -15.83
C PHE A 236 -13.37 22.93 -14.52
N VAL A 237 -12.77 23.39 -13.41
CA VAL A 237 -13.47 23.46 -12.12
C VAL A 237 -14.61 24.49 -12.16
N ALA A 238 -14.46 25.61 -12.86
CA ALA A 238 -15.52 26.60 -13.00
C ALA A 238 -16.69 26.09 -13.86
N GLU A 239 -16.41 25.37 -14.93
CA GLU A 239 -17.40 24.83 -15.87
C GLU A 239 -18.15 23.61 -15.30
N ARG A 240 -17.43 22.68 -14.68
CA ARG A 240 -17.98 21.43 -14.11
C ARG A 240 -18.41 21.57 -12.65
N GLY A 241 -18.05 22.68 -12.00
CA GLY A 241 -18.31 22.95 -10.60
C GLY A 241 -17.78 21.84 -9.67
N VAL A 242 -18.65 21.45 -8.74
CA VAL A 242 -18.40 20.44 -7.71
C VAL A 242 -17.98 19.08 -8.27
N GLU A 243 -18.59 18.61 -9.37
CA GLU A 243 -18.24 17.30 -9.94
C GLU A 243 -16.84 17.32 -10.60
N GLY A 244 -16.46 18.45 -11.20
CA GLY A 244 -15.10 18.64 -11.74
C GLY A 244 -14.04 18.58 -10.64
N ALA A 245 -14.27 19.29 -9.53
CA ALA A 245 -13.39 19.21 -8.36
C ALA A 245 -13.31 17.77 -7.82
N ARG A 246 -14.46 17.08 -7.69
CA ARG A 246 -14.53 15.69 -7.22
C ARG A 246 -13.78 14.69 -8.12
N ALA A 247 -13.73 14.91 -9.42
CA ALA A 247 -12.91 14.10 -10.33
C ALA A 247 -11.42 14.33 -10.03
N LEU A 248 -10.99 15.60 -9.96
CA LEU A 248 -9.59 15.97 -9.79
C LEU A 248 -8.99 15.59 -8.44
N VAL A 249 -9.77 15.56 -7.35
CA VAL A 249 -9.26 15.11 -6.04
C VAL A 249 -8.83 13.64 -6.04
N ARG A 250 -9.15 12.85 -7.07
CA ARG A 250 -8.70 11.46 -7.21
C ARG A 250 -7.37 11.34 -7.96
N ALA A 251 -6.86 12.41 -8.56
CA ALA A 251 -5.56 12.46 -9.23
C ALA A 251 -4.42 12.52 -8.20
N LYS A 252 -3.92 11.35 -7.79
CA LYS A 252 -2.91 11.23 -6.72
C LYS A 252 -1.64 12.00 -7.04
N ASP A 253 -1.13 11.88 -8.26
CA ASP A 253 0.15 12.48 -8.63
C ASP A 253 0.04 14.00 -8.79
N LEU A 254 -1.17 14.53 -9.00
CA LEU A 254 -1.44 15.97 -8.95
C LEU A 254 -1.13 16.58 -7.56
N PHE A 255 -1.44 15.86 -6.48
CA PHE A 255 -1.18 16.35 -5.12
C PHE A 255 0.23 16.06 -4.61
N LEU A 256 0.90 15.03 -5.15
CA LEU A 256 2.21 14.58 -4.64
C LEU A 256 3.41 15.07 -5.46
N SER A 257 3.21 15.54 -6.69
CA SER A 257 4.31 15.97 -7.57
C SER A 257 4.61 17.46 -7.39
N VAL A 258 5.84 17.85 -7.69
CA VAL A 258 6.25 19.26 -7.77
C VAL A 258 6.19 19.70 -9.23
N TYR A 259 5.49 20.81 -9.51
CA TYR A 259 5.37 21.40 -10.86
C TYR A 259 5.00 22.88 -10.77
N PRO A 260 5.11 23.65 -11.88
CA PRO A 260 4.72 25.06 -11.88
C PRO A 260 3.25 25.25 -11.45
N HIS A 261 3.00 26.21 -10.56
CA HIS A 261 1.67 26.54 -10.04
C HIS A 261 0.93 25.40 -9.32
N ASP A 262 1.67 24.44 -8.76
CA ASP A 262 1.07 23.26 -8.13
C ASP A 262 0.14 23.58 -6.96
N GLU A 263 0.55 24.44 -6.04
CA GLU A 263 -0.28 24.85 -4.90
C GLU A 263 -1.52 25.64 -5.35
N GLU A 264 -1.41 26.57 -6.31
CA GLU A 264 -2.58 27.29 -6.84
C GLU A 264 -3.59 26.33 -7.48
N ILE A 265 -3.12 25.35 -8.27
CA ILE A 265 -3.95 24.31 -8.88
C ILE A 265 -4.65 23.49 -7.80
N LYS A 266 -3.93 23.03 -6.78
CA LYS A 266 -4.50 22.27 -5.66
C LYS A 266 -5.57 23.08 -4.94
N PHE A 267 -5.36 24.37 -4.68
CA PHE A 267 -6.37 25.20 -4.01
C PHE A 267 -7.63 25.42 -4.85
N LYS A 268 -7.53 25.53 -6.18
CA LYS A 268 -8.72 25.59 -7.03
C LYS A 268 -9.57 24.34 -6.89
N ILE A 269 -8.93 23.17 -6.87
CA ILE A 269 -9.59 21.88 -6.69
C ILE A 269 -10.21 21.77 -5.30
N LEU A 270 -9.45 22.15 -4.26
CA LEU A 270 -9.91 22.10 -2.86
C LEU A 270 -11.10 23.02 -2.59
N GLY A 271 -11.11 24.21 -3.20
CA GLY A 271 -12.24 25.15 -3.09
C GLY A 271 -13.56 24.51 -3.52
N GLY A 272 -13.60 23.97 -4.74
CA GLY A 272 -14.81 23.30 -5.25
C GLY A 272 -15.14 22.00 -4.52
N PHE A 273 -14.14 21.25 -4.04
CA PHE A 273 -14.40 20.01 -3.30
C PHE A 273 -14.91 20.25 -1.87
N LYS A 274 -14.49 21.34 -1.23
CA LYS A 274 -15.04 21.76 0.07
C LYS A 274 -16.54 22.05 -0.02
N GLU A 275 -16.98 22.71 -1.09
CA GLU A 275 -18.41 22.95 -1.36
C GLU A 275 -19.20 21.64 -1.52
N PHE A 276 -18.64 20.64 -2.21
CA PHE A 276 -19.23 19.30 -2.30
C PHE A 276 -19.47 18.65 -0.94
N VAL A 277 -18.46 18.73 -0.07
CA VAL A 277 -18.49 18.11 1.27
C VAL A 277 -19.55 18.80 2.13
N ALA A 278 -19.57 20.13 2.12
CA ALA A 278 -20.57 20.93 2.84
C ALA A 278 -22.01 20.64 2.36
N ALA A 279 -22.21 20.38 1.06
CA ALA A 279 -23.54 20.11 0.51
C ALA A 279 -24.06 18.69 0.78
N ARG A 280 -23.19 17.68 0.91
CA ARG A 280 -23.61 16.27 1.04
C ARG A 280 -23.64 15.72 2.46
N GLY A 281 -22.76 16.17 3.36
CA GLY A 281 -22.65 15.65 4.72
C GLY A 281 -22.41 14.13 4.79
N SER A 282 -21.20 13.68 4.47
CA SER A 282 -20.83 12.25 4.52
C SER A 282 -19.42 12.07 5.05
N GLY A 283 -19.23 11.17 6.02
CA GLY A 283 -17.93 10.85 6.61
C GLY A 283 -16.85 10.49 5.59
N SER A 284 -17.19 9.74 4.53
CA SER A 284 -16.24 9.40 3.45
C SER A 284 -15.76 10.62 2.64
N ALA A 285 -16.63 11.61 2.43
CA ALA A 285 -16.28 12.86 1.74
C ALA A 285 -15.44 13.75 2.64
N ALA A 286 -15.82 13.87 3.92
CA ALA A 286 -15.07 14.58 4.95
C ALA A 286 -13.64 14.01 5.11
N LYS A 287 -13.52 12.69 5.21
CA LYS A 287 -12.24 11.99 5.22
C LYS A 287 -11.39 12.38 4.03
N ARG A 288 -11.97 12.31 2.82
CA ARG A 288 -11.25 12.63 1.60
C ARG A 288 -10.78 14.07 1.61
N LEU A 289 -11.60 15.02 2.07
CA LEU A 289 -11.25 16.44 2.17
C LEU A 289 -10.03 16.65 3.05
N VAL A 290 -9.98 16.04 4.23
CA VAL A 290 -8.84 16.14 5.14
C VAL A 290 -7.59 15.53 4.51
N GLU A 291 -7.71 14.33 3.92
CA GLU A 291 -6.59 13.63 3.25
C GLU A 291 -5.94 14.48 2.15
N ILE A 292 -6.74 15.09 1.28
CA ILE A 292 -6.21 15.90 0.17
C ILE A 292 -5.74 17.28 0.62
N SER A 293 -6.40 17.89 1.60
CA SER A 293 -6.00 19.20 2.12
C SER A 293 -4.65 19.09 2.81
N SER A 294 -4.43 17.99 3.53
CA SER A 294 -3.14 17.64 4.11
C SER A 294 -2.02 17.40 3.09
N GLN A 295 -2.34 17.34 1.79
CA GLN A 295 -1.38 17.29 0.69
C GLN A 295 -1.19 18.65 0.03
N THR A 296 -1.23 19.72 0.82
CA THR A 296 -0.85 21.09 0.45
C THR A 296 0.09 21.65 1.49
N ALA A 297 0.99 22.55 1.09
CA ALA A 297 1.87 23.21 2.04
C ALA A 297 1.07 24.09 3.01
N ARG A 298 0.03 24.77 2.50
CA ARG A 298 -0.82 25.69 3.28
C ARG A 298 -1.49 25.05 4.47
N PHE A 299 -2.00 23.83 4.35
CA PHE A 299 -2.61 23.12 5.47
C PHE A 299 -1.69 23.03 6.71
N TRP A 300 -0.38 22.95 6.50
CA TRP A 300 0.59 22.77 7.58
C TRP A 300 1.21 24.08 8.11
N HIS A 301 1.02 25.21 7.43
CA HIS A 301 1.57 26.51 7.87
C HIS A 301 0.53 27.61 8.10
N ASP A 302 -0.71 27.42 7.64
CA ASP A 302 -1.83 28.35 7.82
C ASP A 302 -2.87 27.70 8.74
N ASP A 303 -2.84 28.07 10.02
CA ASP A 303 -3.75 27.55 11.04
C ASP A 303 -5.22 27.89 10.75
N ALA A 304 -5.49 29.07 10.17
CA ALA A 304 -6.85 29.48 9.83
C ALA A 304 -7.42 28.59 8.72
N PHE A 305 -6.64 28.33 7.67
CA PHE A 305 -7.04 27.41 6.62
C PHE A 305 -7.20 25.96 7.14
N ARG A 306 -6.28 25.49 7.99
CA ARG A 306 -6.40 24.16 8.59
C ARG A 306 -7.68 24.01 9.42
N ASN A 307 -7.98 24.99 10.27
CA ASN A 307 -9.18 24.98 11.11
C ASN A 307 -10.46 25.05 10.27
N GLU A 308 -10.47 25.84 9.19
CA GLU A 308 -11.59 25.86 8.25
C GLU A 308 -11.89 24.47 7.64
N ILE A 309 -10.84 23.73 7.26
CA ILE A 309 -11.00 22.35 6.75
C ILE A 309 -11.50 21.41 7.84
N ILE A 310 -10.97 21.52 9.06
CA ILE A 310 -11.39 20.71 10.21
C ILE A 310 -12.87 20.95 10.51
N ASP A 311 -13.30 22.21 10.59
CA ASP A 311 -14.69 22.58 10.88
C ASP A 311 -15.64 22.07 9.79
N CYS A 312 -15.26 22.23 8.51
CA CYS A 312 -16.05 21.70 7.39
C CYS A 312 -16.21 20.17 7.46
N ALA A 313 -15.12 19.45 7.78
CA ALA A 313 -15.15 18.01 7.93
C ALA A 313 -15.95 17.56 9.16
N ALA A 314 -15.86 18.30 10.28
CA ALA A 314 -16.61 18.01 11.51
C ALA A 314 -18.12 18.14 11.28
N VAL A 315 -18.56 19.23 10.63
CA VAL A 315 -19.96 19.46 10.25
C VAL A 315 -20.47 18.35 9.33
N ALA A 316 -19.65 17.92 8.37
CA ALA A 316 -20.04 16.84 7.46
C ALA A 316 -20.16 15.45 8.14
N CYS A 317 -19.65 15.31 9.37
CA CYS A 317 -19.79 14.11 10.20
C CYS A 317 -20.81 14.31 11.34
N GLU A 318 -21.46 15.47 11.45
CA GLU A 318 -22.39 15.77 12.54
C GLU A 318 -23.65 14.89 12.44
N GLY A 319 -24.00 14.21 13.53
CA GLY A 319 -25.14 13.28 13.57
C GLY A 319 -24.92 11.94 12.85
N ASP A 320 -23.74 11.68 12.31
CA ASP A 320 -23.34 10.39 11.73
C ASP A 320 -22.54 9.59 12.77
N ASP A 321 -23.18 8.60 13.40
CA ASP A 321 -22.54 7.71 14.37
C ASP A 321 -21.81 6.52 13.70
N SER A 322 -21.65 6.54 12.37
CA SER A 322 -20.92 5.49 11.67
C SER A 322 -19.46 5.44 12.14
N GLY A 323 -18.87 4.24 12.10
CA GLY A 323 -17.46 4.08 12.45
C GLY A 323 -16.52 4.87 11.53
N GLU A 324 -16.92 5.20 10.30
CA GLU A 324 -16.15 6.07 9.41
C GLU A 324 -16.18 7.53 9.87
N ALA A 325 -17.35 8.05 10.26
CA ALA A 325 -17.45 9.38 10.86
C ALA A 325 -16.66 9.47 12.18
N ASN A 326 -16.76 8.48 13.07
CA ASN A 326 -15.94 8.39 14.28
C ASN A 326 -14.43 8.37 13.97
N PHE A 327 -14.00 7.62 12.95
CA PHE A 327 -12.61 7.61 12.53
C PHE A 327 -12.14 8.99 12.05
N VAL A 328 -12.97 9.72 11.31
CA VAL A 328 -12.69 11.11 10.90
C VAL A 328 -12.60 12.02 12.12
N GLN A 329 -13.55 11.95 13.05
CA GLN A 329 -13.51 12.74 14.29
C GLN A 329 -12.22 12.49 15.09
N GLY A 330 -11.71 11.25 15.11
CA GLY A 330 -10.42 10.92 15.70
C GLY A 330 -9.24 11.63 15.01
N ILE A 331 -9.24 11.71 13.67
CA ILE A 331 -8.25 12.49 12.91
C ILE A 331 -8.33 13.98 13.26
N LEU A 332 -9.54 14.53 13.31
CA LEU A 332 -9.75 15.96 13.59
C LEU A 332 -9.25 16.32 14.99
N ALA A 333 -9.63 15.55 16.00
CA ALA A 333 -9.15 15.73 17.37
C ALA A 333 -7.62 15.62 17.45
N TYR A 334 -7.02 14.65 16.73
CA TYR A 334 -5.57 14.51 16.65
C TYR A 334 -4.89 15.75 16.04
N LEU A 335 -5.43 16.30 14.96
CA LEU A 335 -4.91 17.52 14.31
C LEU A 335 -5.08 18.77 15.17
N GLN A 336 -5.96 18.73 16.17
CA GLN A 336 -6.13 19.75 17.20
C GLN A 336 -5.28 19.49 18.45
N ASP A 337 -4.41 18.47 18.42
CA ASP A 337 -3.57 18.01 19.54
C ASP A 337 -4.35 17.49 20.77
N ASP A 338 -5.63 17.11 20.60
CA ASP A 338 -6.45 16.49 21.65
C ASP A 338 -6.37 14.96 21.56
N MET A 339 -5.33 14.40 22.19
CA MET A 339 -5.05 12.96 22.17
C MET A 339 -6.11 12.12 22.89
N VAL A 340 -6.73 12.67 23.93
CA VAL A 340 -7.74 11.96 24.73
C VAL A 340 -9.01 11.82 23.91
N LEU A 341 -9.45 12.92 23.27
CA LEU A 341 -10.60 12.89 22.38
C LEU A 341 -10.32 12.05 21.13
N ALA A 342 -9.11 12.13 20.57
CA ALA A 342 -8.70 11.28 19.46
C ALA A 342 -8.79 9.78 19.82
N ASN A 343 -8.27 9.38 20.99
CA ASN A 343 -8.36 8.00 21.46
C ASN A 343 -9.81 7.52 21.59
N LYS A 344 -10.67 8.33 22.22
CA LYS A 344 -12.09 8.04 22.37
C LYS A 344 -12.75 7.76 21.02
N TRP A 345 -12.52 8.61 20.02
CA TRP A 345 -13.11 8.46 18.68
C TRP A 345 -12.53 7.28 17.90
N PHE A 346 -11.21 7.06 17.95
CA PHE A 346 -10.60 5.89 17.33
C PHE A 346 -11.12 4.59 17.95
N ALA A 347 -11.27 4.51 19.28
CA ALA A 347 -11.88 3.38 19.96
C ALA A 347 -13.34 3.14 19.50
N ALA A 348 -14.12 4.21 19.31
CA ALA A 348 -15.49 4.13 18.80
C ALA A 348 -15.56 3.70 17.31
N SER A 349 -14.46 3.86 16.55
CA SER A 349 -14.38 3.43 15.14
C SER A 349 -14.11 1.92 14.97
N VAL A 350 -13.59 1.24 16.00
CA VAL A 350 -13.15 -0.18 15.96
C VAL A 350 -14.21 -1.17 15.43
N PRO A 351 -15.52 -1.02 15.71
CA PRO A 351 -16.54 -1.92 15.16
C PRO A 351 -16.63 -1.92 13.62
N LEU A 352 -16.00 -0.97 12.93
CA LEU A 352 -16.00 -0.86 11.47
C LEU A 352 -15.10 -1.92 10.79
N SER A 353 -15.58 -3.17 10.76
CA SER A 353 -15.15 -4.25 9.86
C SER A 353 -13.67 -4.70 9.94
N LYS A 354 -13.39 -5.90 9.41
CA LYS A 354 -12.03 -6.49 9.29
C LYS A 354 -11.00 -5.58 8.59
N GLN A 355 -11.42 -4.47 7.94
CA GLN A 355 -10.53 -3.53 7.27
C GLN A 355 -9.87 -2.52 8.22
N LEU A 356 -10.56 -2.07 9.29
CA LEU A 356 -9.92 -1.20 10.30
C LEU A 356 -9.05 -1.97 11.30
N ALA A 357 -9.24 -3.29 11.45
CA ALA A 357 -8.35 -4.14 12.25
C ALA A 357 -6.89 -4.20 11.73
N LEU A 358 -6.65 -3.68 10.52
CA LEU A 358 -5.32 -3.50 9.92
C LEU A 358 -4.83 -2.03 10.01
N THR A 359 -5.60 -1.15 10.64
CA THR A 359 -5.22 0.24 10.92
C THR A 359 -4.69 0.36 12.34
N GLY A 360 -3.83 1.34 12.61
CA GLY A 360 -3.28 1.54 13.95
C GLY A 360 -4.30 2.07 14.97
N ALA A 361 -5.56 2.33 14.58
CA ALA A 361 -6.60 2.77 15.50
C ALA A 361 -6.88 1.74 16.61
N THR A 362 -6.74 0.44 16.31
CA THR A 362 -7.03 -0.62 17.30
C THR A 362 -5.97 -0.78 18.38
N SER A 363 -4.78 -0.19 18.17
CA SER A 363 -3.63 -0.25 19.06
C SER A 363 -3.16 1.14 19.53
N PHE A 364 -3.98 2.17 19.29
CA PHE A 364 -3.72 3.51 19.77
C PHE A 364 -4.27 3.64 21.19
N PHE A 365 -3.39 3.68 22.18
CA PHE A 365 -3.73 3.78 23.59
C PHE A 365 -3.07 5.03 24.18
N VAL A 366 -3.83 5.80 24.96
CA VAL A 366 -3.28 6.95 25.70
C VAL A 366 -3.30 6.72 27.22
N ASP A 367 -3.98 5.66 27.65
CA ASP A 367 -4.27 5.28 29.04
C ASP A 367 -3.68 3.91 29.38
N LEU A 368 -2.37 3.78 29.23
CA LEU A 368 -1.64 2.54 29.56
C LEU A 368 -1.48 2.35 31.06
N ASN A 369 -1.59 1.10 31.53
CA ASN A 369 -1.37 0.71 32.91
C ASN A 369 -0.01 0.01 33.08
N GLU A 370 0.63 0.16 34.24
CA GLU A 370 1.88 -0.55 34.56
C GLU A 370 1.70 -2.08 34.54
N ASN A 371 0.51 -2.57 34.89
CA ASN A 371 0.19 -4.01 34.85
C ASN A 371 0.21 -4.58 33.42
N ASP A 372 0.09 -3.74 32.39
CA ASP A 372 0.16 -4.17 31.00
C ASP A 372 1.57 -4.70 30.64
N GLU A 373 2.61 -4.44 31.43
CA GLU A 373 3.98 -4.92 31.15
C GLU A 373 4.21 -6.39 31.47
N THR A 374 3.39 -6.97 32.35
CA THR A 374 3.63 -8.25 33.03
C THR A 374 4.10 -9.40 32.11
N PRO A 375 3.54 -9.61 30.91
CA PRO A 375 3.95 -10.73 30.04
C PRO A 375 5.39 -10.64 29.50
N PHE A 376 6.04 -9.48 29.59
CA PHE A 376 7.29 -9.19 28.89
C PHE A 376 8.44 -8.77 29.81
N LEU A 377 8.24 -8.84 31.14
CA LEU A 377 9.25 -8.48 32.12
C LEU A 377 10.43 -9.47 32.15
N THR A 378 10.18 -10.73 31.80
CA THR A 378 11.19 -11.79 31.78
C THR A 378 11.19 -12.50 30.44
N VAL A 379 12.19 -12.19 29.61
CA VAL A 379 12.46 -12.91 28.37
C VAL A 379 13.89 -13.40 28.43
N GLU A 380 14.09 -14.69 28.15
CA GLU A 380 15.42 -15.30 28.13
C GLU A 380 16.18 -14.82 26.90
N THR A 381 17.35 -14.23 27.10
CA THR A 381 18.22 -13.69 26.03
C THR A 381 19.64 -14.23 26.17
N ASP A 382 20.37 -14.29 25.05
CA ASP A 382 21.79 -14.66 25.00
C ASP A 382 22.58 -13.67 24.13
N PHE A 383 23.46 -12.91 24.80
CA PHE A 383 24.43 -11.98 24.20
C PHE A 383 25.88 -12.42 24.41
N SER A 384 26.13 -13.66 24.88
CA SER A 384 27.45 -14.15 25.27
C SER A 384 28.49 -14.16 24.14
N ARG A 385 28.04 -14.17 22.88
CA ARG A 385 28.88 -14.17 21.67
C ARG A 385 28.97 -12.80 20.99
N VAL A 386 28.60 -11.73 21.69
CA VAL A 386 28.56 -10.38 21.14
C VAL A 386 29.67 -9.53 21.75
N ASP A 387 30.61 -9.11 20.91
CA ASP A 387 31.55 -8.07 21.28
C ASP A 387 30.92 -6.69 21.08
N ARG A 388 30.99 -5.86 22.12
CA ARG A 388 30.48 -4.49 22.08
C ARG A 388 31.37 -3.62 21.18
N VAL A 389 30.76 -2.82 20.29
CA VAL A 389 31.44 -1.92 19.35
C VAL A 389 30.96 -0.47 19.51
N ALA A 390 31.57 0.48 18.80
CA ALA A 390 31.10 1.87 18.84
C ALA A 390 29.70 2.03 18.19
N ASN A 391 29.51 1.41 17.03
CA ASN A 391 28.35 1.64 16.15
C ASN A 391 27.83 0.31 15.59
N ALA A 392 26.52 0.07 15.64
CA ALA A 392 25.91 -1.10 15.03
C ALA A 392 24.52 -0.83 14.44
N TYR A 393 24.22 -1.49 13.31
CA TYR A 393 22.85 -1.66 12.83
C TYR A 393 22.27 -2.92 13.45
N VAL A 394 21.09 -2.82 14.04
CA VAL A 394 20.41 -3.94 14.69
C VAL A 394 19.12 -4.23 13.95
N CYS A 395 18.92 -5.49 13.58
CA CYS A 395 17.62 -5.99 13.12
C CYS A 395 17.21 -7.23 13.93
N CYS A 396 15.92 -7.50 13.89
CA CYS A 396 15.25 -8.50 14.73
C CYS A 396 14.35 -9.33 13.83
N ALA A 397 14.37 -10.65 14.00
CA ALA A 397 13.53 -11.57 13.23
C ALA A 397 13.30 -12.89 13.97
N ASP A 398 12.18 -13.56 13.68
CA ASP A 398 12.08 -14.99 13.97
C ASP A 398 12.96 -15.82 13.01
N GLU A 399 13.16 -17.09 13.31
CA GLU A 399 13.97 -18.00 12.49
C GLU A 399 13.56 -18.01 11.01
N LYS A 400 12.25 -17.96 10.71
CA LYS A 400 11.72 -18.03 9.34
C LYS A 400 11.97 -16.74 8.57
N TYR A 401 11.71 -15.59 9.19
CA TYR A 401 11.89 -14.28 8.58
C TYR A 401 13.37 -13.96 8.40
N PHE A 402 14.22 -14.41 9.34
CA PHE A 402 15.67 -14.35 9.23
C PHE A 402 16.16 -15.10 7.98
N ALA A 403 15.79 -16.39 7.85
CA ALA A 403 16.21 -17.22 6.72
C ALA A 403 15.83 -16.61 5.35
N LYS A 404 14.68 -15.91 5.30
CA LYS A 404 14.18 -15.26 4.08
C LYS A 404 14.92 -13.97 3.73
N HIS A 405 15.32 -13.16 4.71
CA HIS A 405 15.73 -11.77 4.48
C HIS A 405 17.21 -11.46 4.83
N ALA A 406 17.82 -12.18 5.77
CA ALA A 406 19.13 -11.83 6.33
C ALA A 406 20.24 -11.69 5.28
N LYS A 407 20.32 -12.63 4.34
CA LYS A 407 21.34 -12.61 3.27
C LYS A 407 21.18 -11.41 2.34
N ALA A 408 19.95 -11.07 1.95
CA ALA A 408 19.68 -9.92 1.08
C ALA A 408 19.96 -8.60 1.80
N TYR A 409 19.55 -8.49 3.08
CA TYR A 409 19.87 -7.36 3.94
C TYR A 409 21.38 -7.12 4.02
N ALA A 410 22.14 -8.15 4.43
CA ALA A 410 23.58 -8.08 4.58
C ALA A 410 24.28 -7.76 3.24
N ALA A 411 23.87 -8.42 2.14
CA ALA A 411 24.44 -8.16 0.82
C ALA A 411 24.20 -6.72 0.36
N SER A 412 23.00 -6.18 0.58
CA SER A 412 22.69 -4.79 0.20
C SER A 412 23.50 -3.77 1.02
N ALA A 413 23.68 -4.00 2.33
CA ALA A 413 24.53 -3.16 3.16
C ALA A 413 26.00 -3.22 2.72
N ARG A 414 26.52 -4.43 2.51
CA ARG A 414 27.91 -4.68 2.13
C ARG A 414 28.27 -4.23 0.71
N ALA A 415 27.27 -4.05 -0.17
CA ALA A 415 27.47 -3.42 -1.46
C ALA A 415 27.88 -1.93 -1.37
N HIS A 416 27.66 -1.29 -0.21
CA HIS A 416 27.90 0.14 -0.01
C HIS A 416 28.90 0.47 1.12
N GLY A 417 29.29 -0.50 1.95
CA GLY A 417 30.27 -0.29 3.04
C GLY A 417 30.51 -1.53 3.90
N GLN A 418 31.70 -1.66 4.49
CA GLN A 418 32.09 -2.85 5.28
C GLN A 418 32.32 -2.58 6.77
N SER A 419 32.46 -1.33 7.20
CA SER A 419 32.88 -1.00 8.58
C SER A 419 31.75 -1.02 9.61
N ALA A 420 30.49 -0.83 9.21
CA ALA A 420 29.37 -0.87 10.13
C ALA A 420 29.06 -2.32 10.54
N ARG A 421 29.01 -2.58 11.86
CA ARG A 421 28.57 -3.87 12.40
C ARG A 421 27.09 -4.08 12.05
N LEU A 422 26.76 -5.23 11.48
CA LEU A 422 25.37 -5.67 11.35
C LEU A 422 25.09 -6.72 12.43
N HIS A 423 24.18 -6.40 13.34
CA HIS A 423 23.77 -7.26 14.42
C HIS A 423 22.38 -7.84 14.14
N PHE A 424 22.27 -9.17 14.26
CA PHE A 424 21.03 -9.90 14.07
C PHE A 424 20.60 -10.49 15.41
N HIS A 425 19.48 -10.03 15.95
CA HIS A 425 18.86 -10.64 17.12
C HIS A 425 17.76 -11.60 16.65
N ILE A 426 17.92 -12.89 16.94
CA ILE A 426 17.06 -13.95 16.39
C ILE A 426 16.17 -14.51 17.51
N ALA A 427 14.86 -14.41 17.34
CA ALA A 427 13.91 -15.13 18.17
C ALA A 427 13.80 -16.57 17.70
N GLY A 428 14.11 -17.53 18.57
CA GLY A 428 14.15 -18.94 18.22
C GLY A 428 13.92 -19.89 19.39
N SER A 429 13.87 -21.19 19.08
CA SER A 429 13.63 -22.23 20.09
C SER A 429 14.80 -22.39 21.07
N SER A 430 16.03 -22.20 20.60
CA SER A 430 17.27 -22.31 21.37
C SER A 430 18.37 -21.42 20.78
N PRO A 431 19.37 -21.01 21.59
CA PRO A 431 20.53 -20.27 21.10
C PRO A 431 21.25 -21.01 19.96
N ASP A 432 21.46 -22.32 20.09
CA ASP A 432 22.17 -23.13 19.10
C ASP A 432 21.48 -23.15 17.73
N SER A 433 20.14 -23.20 17.70
CA SER A 433 19.35 -23.10 16.46
C SER A 433 19.56 -21.76 15.76
N ALA A 434 19.48 -20.66 16.51
CA ALA A 434 19.71 -19.32 15.97
C ALA A 434 21.15 -19.14 15.45
N TYR A 435 22.14 -19.67 16.18
CA TYR A 435 23.53 -19.64 15.74
C TYR A 435 23.77 -20.47 14.48
N GLN A 436 23.14 -21.64 14.37
CA GLN A 436 23.22 -22.46 13.16
C GLN A 436 22.66 -21.72 11.95
N LEU A 437 21.46 -21.13 12.07
CA LEU A 437 20.84 -20.33 11.00
C LEU A 437 21.71 -19.14 10.61
N PHE A 438 22.28 -18.45 11.59
CA PHE A 438 23.20 -17.36 11.35
C PHE A 438 24.41 -17.80 10.51
N GLN A 439 25.03 -18.94 10.85
CA GLN A 439 26.15 -19.48 10.06
C GLN A 439 25.72 -19.92 8.66
N GLU A 440 24.56 -20.57 8.53
CA GLU A 440 24.04 -21.01 7.24
C GLU A 440 23.85 -19.84 6.26
N HIS A 441 23.24 -18.74 6.72
CA HIS A 441 22.87 -17.63 5.84
C HIS A 441 23.93 -16.54 5.69
N LEU A 442 24.80 -16.36 6.70
CA LEU A 442 25.76 -15.26 6.78
C LEU A 442 27.22 -15.72 6.87
N SER A 443 27.51 -17.00 6.62
CA SER A 443 28.89 -17.47 6.44
C SER A 443 29.62 -16.64 5.38
N GLY A 444 30.81 -16.14 5.73
CA GLY A 444 31.63 -15.30 4.86
C GLY A 444 31.21 -13.82 4.78
N VAL A 445 30.17 -13.39 5.50
CA VAL A 445 29.87 -11.96 5.65
C VAL A 445 30.72 -11.41 6.79
N GLU A 446 31.49 -10.35 6.54
CA GLU A 446 32.34 -9.74 7.55
C GLU A 446 31.57 -8.80 8.49
N ASN A 447 32.11 -8.64 9.71
CA ASN A 447 31.65 -7.68 10.71
C ASN A 447 30.14 -7.80 11.00
N VAL A 448 29.70 -9.04 11.24
CA VAL A 448 28.35 -9.39 11.67
C VAL A 448 28.38 -9.96 13.09
N SER A 449 27.30 -9.82 13.86
CA SER A 449 27.13 -10.53 15.13
C SER A 449 25.70 -11.01 15.29
N VAL A 450 25.51 -11.94 16.23
CA VAL A 450 24.22 -12.54 16.52
C VAL A 450 24.01 -12.63 18.01
N SER A 451 22.79 -12.30 18.43
CA SER A 451 22.25 -12.61 19.75
C SER A 451 20.93 -13.33 19.57
N TRP A 452 20.40 -13.88 20.65
CA TRP A 452 19.20 -14.70 20.63
C TRP A 452 18.24 -14.32 21.75
N GLU A 453 16.94 -14.57 21.52
CA GLU A 453 15.96 -14.65 22.60
C GLU A 453 14.99 -15.82 22.40
N ARG A 454 14.47 -16.34 23.53
CA ARG A 454 13.29 -17.21 23.49
C ARG A 454 12.06 -16.32 23.32
N PRO A 455 11.27 -16.44 22.23
CA PRO A 455 10.13 -15.57 22.02
C PRO A 455 9.11 -15.75 23.16
N ALA A 456 8.69 -14.65 23.77
CA ALA A 456 7.61 -14.69 24.76
C ALA A 456 6.30 -15.15 24.10
N LEU A 457 6.08 -14.77 22.83
CA LEU A 457 4.89 -15.10 22.05
C LEU A 457 5.25 -15.35 20.59
N ALA A 458 4.59 -16.33 19.98
CA ALA A 458 4.79 -16.66 18.56
C ALA A 458 3.78 -15.93 17.65
N ILE A 459 3.79 -14.59 17.68
CA ILE A 459 2.86 -13.75 16.91
C ILE A 459 3.59 -12.63 16.13
N PRO A 460 3.10 -12.21 14.96
CA PRO A 460 3.79 -11.19 14.13
C PRO A 460 4.05 -9.86 14.83
N THR A 461 3.12 -9.39 15.67
CA THR A 461 3.23 -8.11 16.37
C THR A 461 4.38 -8.11 17.39
N TYR A 462 4.60 -9.23 18.07
CA TYR A 462 5.76 -9.40 18.96
C TYR A 462 7.08 -9.27 18.20
N TYR A 463 7.20 -9.98 17.07
CA TYR A 463 8.43 -9.95 16.27
C TYR A 463 8.72 -8.56 15.67
N ALA A 464 7.70 -7.80 15.28
CA ALA A 464 7.86 -6.41 14.84
C ALA A 464 8.37 -5.49 15.97
N SER A 465 7.92 -5.74 17.20
CA SER A 465 8.28 -4.95 18.39
C SER A 465 9.63 -5.33 19.02
N MET A 466 10.17 -6.51 18.74
CA MET A 466 11.34 -7.10 19.41
C MET A 466 12.54 -6.14 19.49
N ARG A 467 12.85 -5.42 18.41
CA ARG A 467 13.99 -4.49 18.39
C ARG A 467 13.87 -3.34 19.39
N PHE A 468 12.65 -2.95 19.72
CA PHE A 468 12.37 -1.89 20.68
C PHE A 468 12.25 -2.42 22.10
N LEU A 469 11.76 -3.66 22.26
CA LEU A 469 11.73 -4.33 23.57
C LEU A 469 13.14 -4.58 24.13
N ARG A 470 14.13 -4.80 23.25
CA ARG A 470 15.52 -5.12 23.58
C ARG A 470 16.50 -3.95 23.42
N ILE A 471 15.99 -2.74 23.22
CA ILE A 471 16.83 -1.57 22.95
C ILE A 471 17.84 -1.29 24.08
N GLU A 472 17.47 -1.56 25.33
CA GLU A 472 18.35 -1.44 26.51
C GLU A 472 19.51 -2.46 26.47
N ASP A 473 19.20 -3.70 26.09
CA ASP A 473 20.19 -4.78 25.94
C ASP A 473 21.16 -4.46 24.81
N PHE A 474 20.68 -3.91 23.70
CA PHE A 474 21.52 -3.54 22.57
C PHE A 474 22.50 -2.41 22.92
N LEU A 475 22.08 -1.40 23.69
CA LEU A 475 23.00 -0.36 24.16
C LEU A 475 24.03 -0.88 25.17
N SER A 476 23.67 -1.93 25.91
CA SER A 476 24.52 -2.52 26.95
C SER A 476 25.53 -3.52 26.39
N HIS A 477 25.13 -4.31 25.39
CA HIS A 477 25.91 -5.45 24.90
C HIS A 477 26.42 -5.29 23.46
N VAL A 478 25.70 -4.55 22.60
CA VAL A 478 25.99 -4.51 21.16
C VAL A 478 26.82 -3.28 20.79
N ALA A 479 26.34 -2.07 21.08
CA ALA A 479 27.07 -0.86 20.72
C ALA A 479 26.74 0.38 21.56
N ASP A 480 27.63 1.39 21.51
CA ASP A 480 27.38 2.71 22.08
C ASP A 480 26.34 3.51 21.28
N ARG A 481 26.25 3.28 19.96
CA ARG A 481 25.23 3.84 19.07
C ARG A 481 24.58 2.70 18.29
N VAL A 482 23.27 2.53 18.44
CA VAL A 482 22.51 1.49 17.72
C VAL A 482 21.53 2.13 16.76
N VAL A 483 21.47 1.60 15.54
CA VAL A 483 20.49 1.94 14.51
C VAL A 483 19.57 0.73 14.34
N LEU A 484 18.37 0.82 14.88
CA LEU A 484 17.36 -0.24 14.78
C LEU A 484 16.69 -0.16 13.41
N THR A 485 16.59 -1.28 12.70
CA THR A 485 16.00 -1.35 11.34
C THR A 485 15.14 -2.60 11.15
N ASP A 486 14.23 -2.56 10.17
CA ASP A 486 13.62 -3.79 9.64
C ASP A 486 14.65 -4.64 8.91
N ILE A 487 14.53 -5.97 8.97
CA ILE A 487 15.43 -6.89 8.25
C ILE A 487 15.13 -6.95 6.74
N ASP A 488 13.97 -6.47 6.30
CA ASP A 488 13.53 -6.51 4.91
C ASP A 488 13.81 -5.22 4.13
N VAL A 489 14.55 -4.27 4.73
CA VAL A 489 15.03 -3.08 4.01
C VAL A 489 16.19 -3.42 3.09
N GLU A 490 16.34 -2.57 2.08
CA GLU A 490 17.45 -2.63 1.14
C GLU A 490 18.24 -1.32 1.22
N PHE A 491 19.54 -1.41 1.53
CA PHE A 491 20.43 -0.27 1.56
C PHE A 491 20.66 0.27 0.15
N ARG A 492 20.68 1.61 0.03
CA ARG A 492 20.87 2.37 -1.21
C ARG A 492 22.12 3.26 -1.16
N SER A 493 22.66 3.45 0.03
CA SER A 493 23.89 4.19 0.28
C SER A 493 24.64 3.55 1.45
N SER A 494 25.84 4.05 1.73
CA SER A 494 26.72 3.51 2.76
C SER A 494 26.07 3.62 4.15
N PRO A 495 25.96 2.51 4.91
CA PRO A 495 25.57 2.55 6.32
C PRO A 495 26.54 3.38 7.16
N ASP A 496 27.84 3.30 6.83
CA ASP A 496 28.91 4.03 7.53
C ASP A 496 28.70 5.55 7.43
N SER A 497 28.48 6.04 6.21
CA SER A 497 28.25 7.46 5.97
C SER A 497 26.98 8.01 6.62
N PHE A 498 26.03 7.17 7.02
CA PHE A 498 24.87 7.61 7.80
C PHE A 498 25.18 7.62 9.29
N ILE A 499 25.70 6.52 9.83
CA ILE A 499 25.90 6.37 11.28
C ILE A 499 26.96 7.32 11.83
N GLU A 500 27.90 7.78 11.00
CA GLU A 500 28.99 8.70 11.35
C GLU A 500 28.65 10.19 11.15
N ARG A 501 27.41 10.52 10.78
CA ARG A 501 26.99 11.91 10.58
C ARG A 501 27.12 12.75 11.84
N GLN A 502 27.68 13.94 11.69
CA GLN A 502 27.88 14.90 12.78
C GLN A 502 26.56 15.41 13.35
N GLU A 503 25.51 15.40 12.54
CA GLU A 503 24.12 15.68 12.95
C GLU A 503 23.66 14.81 14.12
N PHE A 504 24.26 13.62 14.30
CA PHE A 504 23.99 12.77 15.45
C PHE A 504 24.82 13.12 16.67
N ASP A 505 25.94 13.83 16.54
CA ASP A 505 26.88 14.06 17.64
C ASP A 505 26.23 14.81 18.80
N ASP A 506 25.37 15.78 18.49
CA ASP A 506 24.59 16.53 19.45
C ASP A 506 23.21 15.94 19.77
N ALA A 507 22.86 14.75 19.27
CA ALA A 507 21.56 14.10 19.51
C ALA A 507 21.68 12.86 20.40
N ASP A 508 20.68 12.64 21.26
CA ASP A 508 20.58 11.42 22.08
C ASP A 508 19.80 10.32 21.37
N VAL A 509 18.78 10.72 20.59
CA VAL A 509 17.88 9.84 19.87
C VAL A 509 17.41 10.46 18.55
N GLY A 510 17.33 9.64 17.51
CA GLY A 510 16.79 10.01 16.21
C GLY A 510 15.59 9.14 15.85
N PHE A 511 14.41 9.74 15.71
CA PHE A 511 13.21 9.07 15.23
C PHE A 511 12.95 9.39 13.75
N ARG A 512 12.39 8.46 13.00
CA ARG A 512 11.91 8.74 11.64
C ARG A 512 10.54 9.42 11.67
N ILE A 513 10.53 10.75 11.69
CA ILE A 513 9.33 11.57 11.93
C ILE A 513 8.87 12.29 10.64
N TYR A 514 7.59 12.13 10.31
CA TYR A 514 6.94 12.84 9.21
C TYR A 514 6.20 14.09 9.70
N ASP A 515 6.94 15.09 10.17
CA ASP A 515 6.44 16.30 10.83
C ASP A 515 6.38 17.55 9.93
N LYS A 516 7.22 17.65 8.90
CA LYS A 516 7.33 18.82 8.00
C LYS A 516 7.04 18.46 6.56
N VAL A 517 6.67 19.48 5.79
CA VAL A 517 6.56 19.40 4.33
C VAL A 517 7.96 19.42 3.74
N ARG A 518 8.32 18.34 3.04
CA ARG A 518 9.64 18.19 2.39
C ARG A 518 9.46 17.94 0.91
N ILE A 519 10.42 18.40 0.12
CA ILE A 519 10.59 17.99 -1.27
C ILE A 519 11.77 17.03 -1.30
N VAL A 520 11.54 15.81 -1.77
CA VAL A 520 12.55 14.75 -1.86
C VAL A 520 12.60 14.19 -3.29
N ARG A 521 13.67 13.47 -3.61
CA ARG A 521 13.75 12.68 -4.85
C ARG A 521 13.31 11.25 -4.61
N GLN A 522 12.62 10.65 -5.57
CA GLN A 522 12.35 9.22 -5.54
C GLN A 522 13.63 8.44 -5.89
N ALA A 523 14.07 7.54 -5.01
CA ALA A 523 15.24 6.70 -5.26
C ALA A 523 14.96 5.61 -6.32
N THR A 524 13.70 5.21 -6.45
CA THR A 524 13.24 4.17 -7.40
C THR A 524 12.22 4.73 -8.38
N GLY A 525 12.24 4.27 -9.63
CA GLY A 525 11.14 4.51 -10.58
C GLY A 525 11.04 5.90 -11.21
N GLY A 526 12.15 6.62 -11.42
CA GLY A 526 12.16 7.84 -12.24
C GLY A 526 12.87 9.07 -11.67
N ARG A 527 13.59 8.97 -10.55
CA ARG A 527 14.44 10.05 -9.97
C ARG A 527 13.77 11.42 -9.79
N GLY A 528 12.46 11.44 -9.75
CA GLY A 528 11.71 12.69 -9.81
C GLY A 528 11.43 13.31 -8.45
N ARG A 529 11.20 14.63 -8.43
CA ARG A 529 10.88 15.38 -7.20
C ARG A 529 9.42 15.21 -6.80
N ILE A 530 9.19 14.95 -5.52
CA ILE A 530 7.85 14.79 -4.93
C ILE A 530 7.76 15.51 -3.59
N TYR A 531 6.54 15.85 -3.20
CA TYR A 531 6.22 16.26 -1.85
C TYR A 531 6.12 15.08 -0.90
N ARG A 532 6.65 15.28 0.29
CA ARG A 532 6.49 14.46 1.48
C ARG A 532 5.78 15.32 2.52
N TYR A 533 4.48 15.15 2.63
CA TYR A 533 3.67 15.83 3.63
C TYR A 533 3.71 15.10 4.98
N PRO A 534 3.47 15.82 6.09
CA PRO A 534 3.15 15.21 7.37
C PRO A 534 1.94 14.27 7.28
N ARG A 535 1.79 13.36 8.27
CA ARG A 535 0.69 12.38 8.29
C ARG A 535 -0.45 12.83 9.20
N ILE A 536 -1.67 12.64 8.76
CA ILE A 536 -2.87 12.96 9.55
C ILE A 536 -3.26 11.86 10.55
N LEU A 537 -2.48 10.79 10.65
CA LEU A 537 -2.74 9.65 11.54
C LEU A 537 -1.58 9.50 12.53
N PRO A 538 -1.84 9.33 13.84
CA PRO A 538 -0.78 9.29 14.85
C PRO A 538 0.18 8.12 14.64
N TRP A 539 -0.34 6.90 14.43
CA TRP A 539 0.49 5.73 14.10
C TRP A 539 1.26 5.89 12.80
N SER A 540 0.95 6.84 11.93
CA SER A 540 1.69 7.01 10.68
C SER A 540 2.81 8.03 10.78
N ILE A 541 2.85 8.88 11.82
CA ILE A 541 3.83 9.98 11.95
C ILE A 541 5.24 9.47 12.22
N VAL A 542 5.39 8.51 13.12
CA VAL A 542 6.68 7.88 13.42
C VAL A 542 6.74 6.53 12.71
N ASN A 543 7.74 6.37 11.84
CA ASN A 543 7.94 5.12 11.14
C ASN A 543 8.92 4.23 11.91
N ALA A 544 8.48 3.02 12.29
CA ALA A 544 9.27 2.06 13.05
C ALA A 544 10.43 1.43 12.25
N ALA A 545 10.53 1.69 10.95
CA ALA A 545 11.61 1.15 10.12
C ALA A 545 13.01 1.69 10.48
N CYS A 546 13.12 2.79 11.24
CA CYS A 546 14.40 3.31 11.70
C CYS A 546 14.29 4.07 13.03
N LEU A 547 15.12 3.69 14.00
CA LEU A 547 15.37 4.43 15.24
C LEU A 547 16.88 4.44 15.49
N VAL A 548 17.44 5.60 15.81
CA VAL A 548 18.85 5.74 16.22
C VAL A 548 18.88 6.13 17.68
N ILE A 549 19.70 5.48 18.48
CA ILE A 549 19.85 5.83 19.90
C ILE A 549 21.29 5.66 20.36
N LYS A 550 21.72 6.56 21.25
CA LYS A 550 23.05 6.53 21.86
C LYS A 550 23.01 6.06 23.30
N SER A 551 24.14 5.56 23.78
CA SER A 551 24.34 5.15 25.16
C SER A 551 24.70 6.30 26.11
N THR A 552 24.33 7.54 25.78
CA THR A 552 24.38 8.68 26.71
C THR A 552 23.41 8.45 27.86
N ASP A 553 23.55 9.20 28.96
CA ASP A 553 22.61 9.06 30.10
C ASP A 553 21.15 9.32 29.67
N ALA A 554 20.93 10.39 28.89
CA ALA A 554 19.63 10.71 28.33
C ALA A 554 19.17 9.66 27.30
N GLY A 555 20.07 9.18 26.43
CA GLY A 555 19.77 8.12 25.47
C GLY A 555 19.38 6.79 26.14
N ARG A 556 20.02 6.42 27.25
CA ARG A 556 19.63 5.24 28.05
C ARG A 556 18.27 5.41 28.70
N GLN A 557 17.94 6.60 29.19
CA GLN A 557 16.60 6.90 29.73
C GLN A 557 15.52 6.79 28.63
N VAL A 558 15.80 7.29 27.43
CA VAL A 558 14.90 7.13 26.28
C VAL A 558 14.76 5.66 25.89
N ALA A 559 15.84 4.88 25.90
CA ALA A 559 15.83 3.45 25.60
C ALA A 559 14.90 2.69 26.56
N MET A 560 15.05 2.95 27.86
CA MET A 560 14.19 2.39 28.92
C MET A 560 12.72 2.78 28.70
N ARG A 561 12.45 4.04 28.32
CA ARG A 561 11.09 4.51 28.02
C ARG A 561 10.48 3.82 26.80
N VAL A 562 11.24 3.70 25.71
CA VAL A 562 10.82 2.97 24.50
C VAL A 562 10.46 1.53 24.84
N ALA A 563 11.32 0.82 25.57
CA ALA A 563 11.07 -0.56 25.95
C ALA A 563 9.82 -0.69 26.85
N THR A 564 9.67 0.21 27.83
CA THR A 564 8.53 0.26 28.75
C THR A 564 7.22 0.53 28.01
N ASP A 565 7.16 1.58 27.20
CA ASP A 565 5.96 1.92 26.44
C ASP A 565 5.60 0.78 25.47
N MET A 566 6.59 0.12 24.85
CA MET A 566 6.36 -1.02 23.95
C MET A 566 5.78 -2.22 24.69
N ARG A 567 6.31 -2.56 25.88
CA ARG A 567 5.77 -3.63 26.73
C ARG A 567 4.31 -3.36 27.07
N ARG A 568 3.99 -2.13 27.50
CA ARG A 568 2.62 -1.72 27.88
C ARG A 568 1.66 -1.79 26.70
N HIS A 569 2.02 -1.21 25.56
CA HIS A 569 1.17 -1.27 24.37
C HIS A 569 0.92 -2.73 23.97
N LEU A 570 1.98 -3.56 23.92
CA LEU A 570 1.87 -4.95 23.53
C LEU A 570 1.02 -5.78 24.50
N GLY A 571 1.23 -5.65 25.81
CA GLY A 571 0.41 -6.37 26.77
C GLY A 571 -1.05 -5.92 26.76
N ARG A 572 -1.31 -4.61 26.65
CA ARG A 572 -2.66 -4.08 26.52
C ARG A 572 -3.37 -4.62 25.28
N ALA A 573 -2.70 -4.56 24.14
CA ALA A 573 -3.27 -5.02 22.89
C ALA A 573 -3.60 -6.51 22.93
N LEU A 574 -2.77 -7.34 23.57
CA LEU A 574 -3.01 -8.76 23.72
C LEU A 574 -4.15 -9.10 24.69
N ALA A 575 -4.35 -8.27 25.72
CA ALA A 575 -5.47 -8.43 26.64
C ALA A 575 -6.81 -8.08 25.97
N GLU A 576 -6.84 -7.11 25.06
CA GLU A 576 -8.08 -6.52 24.55
C GLU A 576 -8.43 -6.84 23.10
N ARG A 577 -7.45 -7.24 22.26
CA ARG A 577 -7.59 -7.29 20.80
C ARG A 577 -6.86 -8.50 20.19
N GLU A 578 -7.54 -9.17 19.26
CA GLU A 578 -6.94 -10.29 18.51
C GLU A 578 -5.89 -9.86 17.47
N SER A 579 -5.88 -8.58 17.06
CA SER A 579 -4.94 -8.01 16.07
C SER A 579 -4.51 -6.60 16.45
N ALA A 580 -3.19 -6.39 16.54
CA ALA A 580 -2.55 -5.15 16.96
C ALA A 580 -1.48 -4.69 15.95
N TRP A 581 -1.84 -4.67 14.67
CA TRP A 581 -0.96 -4.11 13.64
C TRP A 581 -0.65 -2.62 13.96
N TRP A 582 0.55 -2.13 13.62
CA TRP A 582 1.06 -0.78 13.94
C TRP A 582 1.38 -0.48 15.42
N ILE A 583 1.37 -1.49 16.29
CA ILE A 583 1.63 -1.29 17.72
C ILE A 583 2.98 -0.65 18.01
N ASP A 584 3.99 -1.02 17.21
CA ASP A 584 5.33 -0.47 17.30
C ASP A 584 5.35 1.03 16.98
N GLN A 585 4.68 1.43 15.89
CA GLN A 585 4.58 2.83 15.51
C GLN A 585 3.74 3.66 16.47
N ASN A 586 2.64 3.12 17.00
CA ASN A 586 1.86 3.79 18.05
C ASN A 586 2.69 4.02 19.31
N SER A 587 3.36 2.98 19.79
CA SER A 587 4.23 3.09 20.95
C SER A 587 5.33 4.11 20.75
N LEU A 588 6.05 4.05 19.62
CA LEU A 588 7.12 5.00 19.34
C LEU A 588 6.61 6.43 19.18
N PHE A 589 5.42 6.62 18.61
CA PHE A 589 4.80 7.93 18.51
C PHE A 589 4.50 8.51 19.90
N MET A 590 3.95 7.72 20.82
CA MET A 590 3.69 8.15 22.21
C MET A 590 5.00 8.44 22.96
N THR A 591 6.02 7.57 22.83
CA THR A 591 7.33 7.79 23.43
C THR A 591 7.98 9.07 22.89
N MET A 592 8.01 9.25 21.56
CA MET A 592 8.59 10.43 20.92
C MET A 592 7.92 11.71 21.40
N LYS A 593 6.58 11.73 21.46
CA LYS A 593 5.83 12.90 21.95
C LYS A 593 6.18 13.21 23.41
N SER A 594 6.22 12.21 24.29
CA SER A 594 6.59 12.40 25.69
C SER A 594 8.01 12.95 25.84
N VAL A 595 9.00 12.34 25.18
CA VAL A 595 10.41 12.74 25.29
C VAL A 595 10.63 14.15 24.72
N ALA A 596 10.01 14.47 23.58
CA ALA A 596 10.12 15.79 22.97
C ALA A 596 9.46 16.88 23.83
N SER A 597 8.38 16.57 24.56
CA SER A 597 7.68 17.52 25.43
C SER A 597 8.40 17.78 26.76
N THR A 598 9.11 16.80 27.32
CA THR A 598 9.83 16.98 28.59
C THR A 598 11.18 17.68 28.40
N GLY A 599 11.76 17.59 27.20
CA GLY A 599 13.11 18.13 26.93
C GLY A 599 14.23 17.34 27.62
N GLU A 600 13.94 16.15 28.14
CA GLU A 600 14.88 15.29 28.85
C GLU A 600 15.98 14.70 27.95
N ALA A 601 15.75 14.69 26.63
CA ALA A 601 16.71 14.22 25.64
C ALA A 601 16.66 15.08 24.38
N LYS A 602 17.79 15.17 23.69
CA LYS A 602 17.87 15.84 22.39
C LYS A 602 17.36 14.91 21.29
N VAL A 603 16.19 15.23 20.77
CA VAL A 603 15.50 14.48 19.71
C VAL A 603 15.76 15.11 18.35
N VAL A 604 16.13 14.29 17.36
CA VAL A 604 16.26 14.70 15.94
C VAL A 604 15.34 13.90 15.02
N SER A 605 14.96 14.49 13.88
CA SER A 605 14.23 13.80 12.82
C SER A 605 15.20 13.16 11.82
N LEU A 606 15.11 11.85 11.65
CA LEU A 606 15.86 11.13 10.63
C LEU A 606 15.43 11.49 9.20
N GLU A 607 14.29 12.18 9.02
CA GLU A 607 13.88 12.69 7.70
C GLU A 607 14.57 14.00 7.33
N ASP A 608 15.15 14.72 8.30
CA ASP A 608 16.00 15.90 8.06
C ASP A 608 17.44 15.47 7.74
N ILE A 609 17.92 14.39 8.35
CA ILE A 609 19.24 13.80 8.09
C ILE A 609 19.22 12.98 6.78
N GLY A 610 18.17 12.17 6.59
CA GLY A 610 18.08 11.18 5.53
C GLY A 610 18.64 9.82 5.94
N ILE A 611 17.98 8.75 5.53
CA ILE A 611 18.31 7.35 5.90
C ILE A 611 18.95 6.59 4.72
N PRO A 612 19.78 5.57 4.97
CA PRO A 612 20.53 4.89 3.90
C PRO A 612 19.72 3.82 3.16
N PHE A 613 18.42 3.70 3.45
CA PHE A 613 17.52 2.72 2.85
C PHE A 613 16.13 3.31 2.59
N GLY A 614 15.34 2.63 1.76
CA GLY A 614 13.97 3.01 1.41
C GLY A 614 13.83 3.63 0.03
N SER A 615 12.68 4.25 -0.22
CA SER A 615 12.25 4.66 -1.57
C SER A 615 12.61 6.10 -1.95
N PHE A 616 13.29 6.83 -1.08
CA PHE A 616 13.57 8.27 -1.26
C PHE A 616 15.06 8.54 -1.13
N ASP A 617 15.52 9.49 -1.92
CA ASP A 617 16.85 10.07 -1.88
C ASP A 617 16.75 11.45 -1.21
N TYR A 618 17.44 11.58 -0.08
CA TYR A 618 17.46 12.76 0.78
C TYR A 618 18.67 13.67 0.51
N SER A 619 19.53 13.34 -0.46
CA SER A 619 20.73 14.14 -0.78
C SER A 619 20.41 15.58 -1.22
N THR A 620 19.20 15.84 -1.71
CA THR A 620 18.73 17.17 -2.12
C THR A 620 17.41 17.54 -1.45
N VAL A 621 17.22 17.17 -0.19
CA VAL A 621 15.99 17.51 0.55
C VAL A 621 15.87 19.02 0.73
N SER A 622 14.67 19.56 0.52
CA SER A 622 14.34 20.94 0.91
C SER A 622 13.05 20.95 1.72
N SER A 623 13.05 21.66 2.84
CA SER A 623 11.88 21.82 3.70
C SER A 623 11.12 23.08 3.34
N LEU A 624 9.80 23.00 3.33
CA LEU A 624 8.91 24.15 3.20
C LEU A 624 8.39 24.59 4.58
N PRO A 625 7.86 25.82 4.71
CA PRO A 625 7.19 26.24 5.92
C PRO A 625 6.03 25.31 6.30
N GLY A 626 5.84 25.14 7.60
CA GLY A 626 4.75 24.36 8.17
C GLY A 626 5.22 23.10 8.90
N ARG A 627 4.45 22.72 9.92
CA ARG A 627 4.72 21.55 10.75
C ARG A 627 3.42 20.89 11.19
N HIS A 628 3.50 19.64 11.58
CA HIS A 628 2.39 18.94 12.18
C HIS A 628 2.01 19.60 13.52
N PRO A 629 0.74 19.97 13.75
CA PRO A 629 0.32 20.70 14.96
C PRO A 629 0.48 19.88 16.24
N ALA A 630 0.24 18.57 16.17
CA ALA A 630 0.35 17.67 17.33
C ALA A 630 1.79 17.24 17.70
N ILE A 631 2.80 17.73 16.97
CA ILE A 631 4.20 17.36 17.21
C ILE A 631 4.93 18.56 17.81
N PRO A 632 5.54 18.41 19.01
CA PRO A 632 6.38 19.44 19.61
C PRO A 632 7.50 19.88 18.66
N ALA A 633 8.01 21.09 18.85
CA ALA A 633 9.19 21.54 18.12
C ALA A 633 10.40 20.67 18.52
N ILE A 634 10.81 19.77 17.64
CA ILE A 634 12.06 19.04 17.76
C ILE A 634 13.22 19.89 17.22
N ALA A 635 14.44 19.65 17.71
CA ALA A 635 15.61 20.38 17.26
C ALA A 635 15.75 20.25 15.73
N SER A 636 15.77 21.39 15.03
CA SER A 636 16.18 21.43 13.63
C SER A 636 17.70 21.36 13.58
N ILE A 637 18.21 20.42 12.79
CA ILE A 637 19.63 20.36 12.45
C ILE A 637 19.93 21.36 11.34
#